data_AF-A0A7N0TL74-F1
#
_entry.id   AF-A0A7N0TL74-F1
#
_cell.length_a   1.000
_cell.length_b   1.000
_cell.length_c   1.000
_cell.angle_alpha   90.00
_cell.angle_beta   90.00
_cell.angle_gamma   90.00
#
_symmetry.space_group_name_H-M   'P 1'
#
loop_
_entity.id
_entity.type
_entity.pdbx_description
1 polymer ?
#
loop_
_entity_poly.entity_id
_entity_poly.type
_entity_poly.pdbx_seq_one_letter_code
_entity_poly.pdbx_strand_id
1 'polypeptide(L)'
;MDTTFRIGCILLSVGQDDFHSQVLHTVKYVVSRSDYTVQTLKNVTEYLSFAKNISVAQVFLPSDVMSDIDKLDMELSTVADTIEEKTRENSKKILTVFNIIRSVLITVAAVMLVLSLLGLVLSVLGHQHAIYIFIVSGWLLVAITFVLCGVFVVFNNMIGDTCVAMEEWVANPHSESALSDILPCVDQRTTNQTLYKSKLVVNDIVSVVNQYIYTYANTYPPKNTSYYYNQSGPPMPALCYPYDGNLQDRQCTSQEASIANASEVWKNYTCQVSSTGVCMTPGRVTPIMYEQLIAAVNESYALQHYTPPLLSLQDCNFVTDTFRVITSQYCPPLERNLKTVDAGLGLISVGAMLCLVLWILSANRPRREEEFVGSSSNNKLATGL
;
A
#
# COMPACT_ATOMS: atom_id res chain seq x y z
N MET A 1 -25.93 22.38 -31.52
CA MET A 1 -25.10 21.59 -30.60
C MET A 1 -24.33 22.60 -29.76
N ASP A 2 -24.85 22.84 -28.56
CA ASP A 2 -24.52 24.00 -27.72
C ASP A 2 -23.06 23.96 -27.22
N THR A 3 -22.44 25.13 -27.06
CA THR A 3 -21.04 25.27 -26.59
C THR A 3 -20.83 24.62 -25.21
N THR A 4 -21.87 24.66 -24.38
CA THR A 4 -21.97 24.02 -23.05
C THR A 4 -21.72 22.51 -23.11
N PHE A 5 -22.32 21.81 -24.08
CA PHE A 5 -22.16 20.36 -24.25
C PHE A 5 -20.71 19.98 -24.59
N ARG A 6 -20.06 20.75 -25.47
CA ARG A 6 -18.65 20.50 -25.86
C ARG A 6 -17.70 20.69 -24.68
N ILE A 7 -17.90 21.76 -23.91
CA ILE A 7 -17.12 22.03 -22.70
C ILE A 7 -17.32 20.90 -21.68
N GLY A 8 -18.57 20.45 -21.48
CA GLY A 8 -18.88 19.32 -20.60
C GLY A 8 -18.16 18.03 -21.00
N CYS A 9 -18.14 17.68 -22.28
CA CYS A 9 -17.43 16.49 -22.77
C CYS A 9 -15.91 16.57 -22.55
N ILE A 10 -15.31 17.75 -22.74
CA ILE A 10 -13.87 17.96 -22.50
C ILE A 10 -13.56 17.79 -21.01
N LEU A 11 -14.32 18.45 -20.13
CA LEU A 11 -14.14 18.36 -18.68
C LEU A 11 -14.32 16.92 -18.18
N LEU A 12 -15.34 16.21 -18.67
CA LEU A 12 -15.58 14.82 -18.30
C LEU A 12 -14.42 13.92 -18.74
N SER A 13 -13.94 14.07 -19.98
CA SER A 13 -12.88 13.21 -20.52
C SER A 13 -11.55 13.41 -19.78
N VAL A 14 -11.15 14.67 -19.57
CA VAL A 14 -9.92 15.02 -18.84
C VAL A 14 -10.04 14.63 -17.37
N GLY A 15 -11.13 15.05 -16.71
CA GLY A 15 -11.35 14.78 -15.30
C GLY A 15 -11.40 13.28 -14.98
N GLN A 16 -12.00 12.47 -15.86
CA GLN A 16 -12.08 11.02 -15.69
C GLN A 16 -10.72 10.34 -15.83
N ASP A 17 -9.91 10.74 -16.81
CA ASP A 17 -8.58 10.14 -17.03
C ASP A 17 -7.65 10.48 -15.86
N ASP A 18 -7.63 11.75 -15.45
CA ASP A 18 -6.85 12.22 -14.31
C ASP A 18 -7.33 11.56 -13.01
N PHE A 19 -8.65 11.48 -12.77
CA PHE A 19 -9.20 10.81 -11.59
C PHE A 19 -8.79 9.33 -11.53
N HIS A 20 -8.95 8.61 -12.63
CA HIS A 20 -8.60 7.19 -12.71
C HIS A 20 -7.10 6.96 -12.46
N SER A 21 -6.25 7.80 -13.05
CA SER A 21 -4.80 7.78 -12.81
C SER A 21 -4.47 8.00 -11.33
N GLN A 22 -5.07 9.01 -10.71
CA GLN A 22 -4.82 9.34 -9.30
C GLN A 22 -5.27 8.22 -8.34
N VAL A 23 -6.43 7.59 -8.59
CA VAL A 23 -6.87 6.42 -7.83
C VAL A 23 -5.87 5.28 -7.95
N LEU A 24 -5.37 4.99 -9.17
CA LEU A 24 -4.38 3.94 -9.39
C LEU A 24 -3.09 4.21 -8.60
N HIS A 25 -2.59 5.44 -8.62
CA HIS A 25 -1.40 5.83 -7.87
C HIS A 25 -1.61 5.73 -6.35
N THR A 26 -2.78 6.15 -5.84
CA THR A 26 -3.13 6.06 -4.42
C THR A 26 -3.17 4.61 -3.96
N VAL A 27 -3.86 3.73 -4.69
CA VAL A 27 -3.96 2.30 -4.36
C VAL A 27 -2.59 1.64 -4.42
N LYS A 28 -1.76 1.93 -5.43
CA LYS A 28 -0.39 1.40 -5.53
C LYS A 28 0.49 1.83 -4.35
N TYR A 29 0.35 3.07 -3.90
CA TYR A 29 1.07 3.57 -2.72
C TYR A 29 0.70 2.77 -1.46
N VAL A 30 -0.60 2.57 -1.22
CA VAL A 30 -1.10 1.78 -0.08
C VAL A 30 -0.61 0.32 -0.15
N VAL A 31 -0.68 -0.30 -1.33
CA VAL A 31 -0.15 -1.67 -1.54
C VAL A 31 1.34 -1.74 -1.24
N SER A 32 2.15 -0.79 -1.72
CA SER A 32 3.59 -0.77 -1.45
C SER A 32 3.92 -0.60 0.03
N ARG A 33 3.14 0.19 0.78
CA ARG A 33 3.29 0.33 2.24
C ARG A 33 2.91 -0.94 2.99
N SER A 34 1.86 -1.61 2.54
CA SER A 34 1.45 -2.93 3.04
C SER A 34 2.53 -3.98 2.78
N ASP A 35 3.07 -4.07 1.57
CA ASP A 35 4.11 -5.05 1.20
C ASP A 35 5.37 -4.88 2.05
N TYR A 36 5.79 -3.64 2.32
CA TYR A 36 6.90 -3.35 3.24
C TYR A 36 6.64 -3.88 4.65
N THR A 37 5.41 -3.71 5.14
CA THR A 37 5.00 -4.21 6.47
C THR A 37 5.03 -5.73 6.50
N VAL A 38 4.44 -6.38 5.50
CA VAL A 38 4.43 -7.85 5.36
C VAL A 38 5.85 -8.41 5.30
N GLN A 39 6.74 -7.81 4.52
CA GLN A 39 8.15 -8.22 4.45
C GLN A 39 8.86 -8.06 5.80
N THR A 40 8.62 -6.96 6.50
CA THR A 40 9.21 -6.73 7.83
C THR A 40 8.76 -7.81 8.82
N LEU A 41 7.45 -8.14 8.84
CA LEU A 41 6.90 -9.19 9.70
C LEU A 41 7.45 -10.58 9.34
N LYS A 42 7.48 -10.94 8.04
CA LYS A 42 8.01 -12.23 7.57
C LYS A 42 9.48 -12.41 7.90
N ASN A 43 10.29 -11.36 7.76
CA ASN A 43 11.70 -11.41 8.16
C ASN A 43 11.82 -11.68 9.66
N VAL A 44 11.02 -11.02 10.49
CA VAL A 44 11.04 -11.21 11.96
C VAL A 44 10.65 -12.63 12.35
N THR A 45 9.58 -13.17 11.76
CA THR A 45 9.15 -14.58 11.89
C THR A 45 10.30 -15.53 11.53
N GLU A 46 11.01 -15.29 10.42
CA GLU A 46 12.16 -16.09 10.03
C GLU A 46 13.26 -16.08 11.12
N TYR A 47 13.57 -14.92 11.71
CA TYR A 47 14.54 -14.83 12.80
C TYR A 47 14.06 -15.50 14.09
N LEU A 48 12.79 -15.39 14.45
CA LEU A 48 12.20 -16.07 15.61
C LEU A 48 12.25 -17.59 15.44
N SER A 49 12.00 -18.09 14.24
CA SER A 49 12.14 -19.50 13.89
C SER A 49 13.59 -19.98 14.00
N PHE A 50 14.57 -19.15 13.58
CA PHE A 50 15.99 -19.45 13.78
C PHE A 50 16.41 -19.44 15.25
N ALA A 51 15.89 -18.49 16.05
CA ALA A 51 16.12 -18.36 17.49
C ALA A 51 15.73 -19.63 18.27
N LYS A 52 14.64 -20.29 17.85
CA LYS A 52 14.18 -21.55 18.45
C LYS A 52 15.20 -22.69 18.31
N ASN A 53 16.02 -22.68 17.26
CA ASN A 53 16.96 -23.76 16.98
C ASN A 53 18.31 -23.56 17.69
N ILE A 54 18.43 -22.51 18.51
CA ILE A 54 19.65 -22.19 19.23
C ILE A 54 19.73 -23.04 20.49
N SER A 55 20.78 -23.86 20.56
CA SER A 55 21.26 -24.44 21.80
C SER A 55 22.66 -23.91 22.02
N VAL A 56 22.97 -23.29 23.15
CA VAL A 56 24.35 -22.97 23.53
C VAL A 56 24.73 -23.91 24.67
N ALA A 57 25.73 -24.78 24.47
CA ALA A 57 26.29 -25.67 25.48
C ALA A 57 25.26 -26.44 26.35
N GLN A 58 24.21 -27.03 25.73
CA GLN A 58 23.12 -27.76 26.42
C GLN A 58 22.19 -26.91 27.29
N VAL A 59 22.30 -25.57 27.21
CA VAL A 59 21.27 -24.65 27.70
C VAL A 59 20.26 -24.48 26.57
N PHE A 60 19.13 -25.15 26.73
CA PHE A 60 17.96 -24.91 25.91
C PHE A 60 17.25 -23.66 26.42
N LEU A 61 16.61 -22.91 25.52
CA LEU A 61 15.58 -21.98 25.95
C LEU A 61 14.54 -22.77 26.78
N PRO A 62 14.10 -22.24 27.93
CA PRO A 62 13.03 -22.84 28.70
C PRO A 62 11.82 -23.15 27.78
N SER A 63 11.14 -24.28 28.00
CA SER A 63 10.05 -24.73 27.11
C SER A 63 8.91 -23.70 26.99
N ASP A 64 8.71 -22.90 28.03
CA ASP A 64 7.82 -21.74 28.07
C ASP A 64 8.24 -20.65 27.07
N VAL A 65 9.54 -20.32 26.99
CA VAL A 65 10.05 -19.33 26.03
C VAL A 65 9.95 -19.85 24.60
N MET A 66 10.25 -21.13 24.34
CA MET A 66 10.03 -21.73 23.01
C MET A 66 8.55 -21.72 22.61
N SER A 67 7.65 -21.98 23.55
CA SER A 67 6.20 -21.91 23.30
C SER A 67 5.72 -20.50 23.03
N ASP A 68 6.29 -19.49 23.71
CA ASP A 68 5.96 -18.08 23.48
C ASP A 68 6.49 -17.61 22.12
N ILE A 69 7.69 -18.04 21.72
CA ILE A 69 8.23 -17.79 20.38
C ILE A 69 7.33 -18.43 19.31
N ASP A 70 6.93 -19.71 19.48
CA ASP A 70 6.02 -20.38 18.54
C ASP A 70 4.69 -19.64 18.40
N LYS A 71 4.15 -19.15 19.53
CA LYS A 71 2.92 -18.36 19.53
C LYS A 71 3.11 -17.05 18.78
N LEU A 72 4.17 -16.29 19.08
CA LEU A 72 4.51 -15.04 18.41
C LEU A 72 4.75 -15.24 16.91
N ASP A 73 5.46 -16.29 16.53
CA ASP A 73 5.76 -16.65 15.14
C ASP A 73 4.48 -16.90 14.35
N MET A 74 3.57 -17.71 14.90
CA MET A 74 2.26 -17.97 14.30
C MET A 74 1.41 -16.70 14.22
N GLU A 75 1.37 -15.88 15.27
CA GLU A 75 0.59 -14.63 15.30
C GLU A 75 1.11 -13.64 14.24
N LEU A 76 2.42 -13.39 14.18
CA LEU A 76 3.03 -12.46 13.24
C LEU A 76 2.89 -12.94 11.79
N SER A 77 3.08 -14.25 11.52
CA SER A 77 2.85 -14.82 10.18
C SER A 77 1.38 -14.70 9.77
N THR A 78 0.45 -14.99 10.69
CA THR A 78 -0.99 -14.87 10.42
C THR A 78 -1.37 -13.42 10.11
N VAL A 79 -0.83 -12.46 10.86
CA VAL A 79 -1.04 -11.04 10.62
C VAL A 79 -0.46 -10.63 9.25
N ALA A 80 0.75 -11.06 8.93
CA ALA A 80 1.40 -10.77 7.65
C ALA A 80 0.57 -11.32 6.47
N ASP A 81 0.13 -12.57 6.53
CA ASP A 81 -0.69 -13.19 5.50
C ASP A 81 -2.07 -12.54 5.38
N THR A 82 -2.69 -12.16 6.50
CA THR A 82 -3.97 -11.44 6.52
C THR A 82 -3.84 -10.07 5.86
N ILE A 83 -2.77 -9.32 6.17
CA ILE A 83 -2.50 -8.02 5.55
C ILE A 83 -2.28 -8.18 4.05
N GLU A 84 -1.44 -9.14 3.63
CA GLU A 84 -1.18 -9.42 2.22
C GLU A 84 -2.46 -9.77 1.46
N GLU A 85 -3.26 -10.69 2.01
CA GLU A 85 -4.51 -11.11 1.41
C GLU A 85 -5.52 -9.95 1.33
N LYS A 86 -5.77 -9.25 2.44
CA LYS A 86 -6.77 -8.18 2.49
C LYS A 86 -6.38 -6.99 1.63
N THR A 87 -5.10 -6.60 1.63
CA THR A 87 -4.63 -5.51 0.77
C THR A 87 -4.74 -5.88 -0.70
N ARG A 88 -4.34 -7.10 -1.09
CA ARG A 88 -4.47 -7.58 -2.47
C ARG A 88 -5.94 -7.69 -2.92
N GLU A 89 -6.80 -8.20 -2.05
CA GLU A 89 -8.23 -8.35 -2.32
C GLU A 89 -8.91 -6.96 -2.47
N ASN A 90 -8.66 -6.06 -1.51
CA ASN A 90 -9.25 -4.73 -1.49
C ASN A 90 -8.75 -3.86 -2.65
N SER A 91 -7.44 -3.86 -2.93
CA SER A 91 -6.88 -3.14 -4.07
C SER A 91 -7.49 -3.60 -5.40
N LYS A 92 -7.63 -4.92 -5.60
CA LYS A 92 -8.28 -5.48 -6.79
C LYS A 92 -9.75 -5.06 -6.89
N LYS A 93 -10.51 -5.13 -5.79
CA LYS A 93 -11.92 -4.70 -5.75
C LYS A 93 -12.06 -3.22 -6.12
N ILE A 94 -11.27 -2.35 -5.49
CA ILE A 94 -11.26 -0.91 -5.73
C ILE A 94 -10.97 -0.62 -7.21
N LEU A 95 -9.87 -1.15 -7.75
CA LEU A 95 -9.50 -0.93 -9.15
C LEU A 95 -10.55 -1.49 -10.12
N THR A 96 -11.18 -2.62 -9.79
CA THR A 96 -12.26 -3.20 -10.61
C THR A 96 -13.45 -2.24 -10.70
N VAL A 97 -13.91 -1.69 -9.57
CA VAL A 97 -15.03 -0.73 -9.53
C VAL A 97 -14.71 0.50 -10.39
N PHE A 98 -13.53 1.11 -10.22
CA PHE A 98 -13.15 2.29 -10.99
C PHE A 98 -12.94 2.02 -12.48
N ASN A 99 -12.46 0.83 -12.84
CA ASN A 99 -12.38 0.40 -14.24
C ASN A 99 -13.77 0.22 -14.88
N ILE A 100 -14.74 -0.34 -14.14
CA ILE A 100 -16.13 -0.47 -14.60
C ILE A 100 -16.73 0.91 -14.84
N ILE A 101 -16.59 1.84 -13.89
CA ILE A 101 -17.09 3.21 -14.02
C ILE A 101 -16.47 3.90 -15.25
N ARG A 102 -15.15 3.75 -15.44
CA ARG A 102 -14.46 4.30 -16.61
C ARG A 102 -15.02 3.75 -17.93
N SER A 103 -15.26 2.44 -17.98
CA SER A 103 -15.87 1.78 -19.14
C SER A 103 -17.28 2.28 -19.43
N VAL A 104 -18.12 2.45 -18.39
CA VAL A 104 -19.49 2.97 -18.52
C VAL A 104 -19.48 4.39 -19.10
N LEU A 105 -18.62 5.27 -18.58
CA LEU A 105 -18.50 6.64 -19.08
C LEU A 105 -18.07 6.71 -20.55
N ILE A 106 -17.06 5.91 -20.95
CA ILE A 106 -16.62 5.82 -22.35
C ILE A 106 -17.76 5.30 -23.24
N THR A 107 -18.51 4.31 -22.77
CA THR A 107 -19.66 3.75 -23.51
C THR A 107 -20.75 4.80 -23.70
N VAL A 108 -21.09 5.56 -22.65
CA VAL A 108 -22.08 6.65 -22.72
C VAL A 108 -21.62 7.73 -23.70
N ALA A 109 -20.35 8.12 -23.68
CA ALA A 109 -19.79 9.07 -24.64
C ALA A 109 -19.89 8.58 -26.09
N ALA A 110 -19.56 7.31 -26.35
CA ALA A 110 -19.67 6.72 -27.69
C ALA A 110 -21.12 6.67 -28.19
N VAL A 111 -22.07 6.26 -27.34
CA VAL A 111 -23.50 6.23 -27.68
C VAL A 111 -24.03 7.63 -27.97
N MET A 112 -23.63 8.63 -27.17
CA MET A 112 -23.98 10.04 -27.42
C MET A 112 -23.49 10.52 -28.79
N LEU A 113 -22.25 10.18 -29.17
CA LEU A 113 -21.68 10.55 -30.46
C LEU A 113 -22.46 9.92 -31.62
N VAL A 114 -22.73 8.60 -31.54
CA VAL A 114 -23.49 7.87 -32.56
C VAL A 114 -24.90 8.42 -32.71
N LEU A 115 -25.60 8.66 -31.60
CA LEU A 115 -26.93 9.26 -31.63
C LEU A 115 -26.90 10.66 -32.24
N SER A 116 -25.90 11.48 -31.92
CA SER A 116 -25.77 12.81 -32.53
C SER A 116 -25.60 12.75 -34.05
N LEU A 117 -24.85 11.78 -34.58
CA LEU A 117 -24.68 11.58 -36.02
C LEU A 117 -25.96 11.07 -36.67
N LEU A 118 -26.62 10.08 -36.07
CA LEU A 118 -27.89 9.55 -36.54
C LEU A 118 -28.98 10.62 -36.55
N GLY A 119 -29.09 11.42 -35.48
CA GLY A 119 -30.04 12.52 -35.39
C GLY A 119 -29.82 13.56 -36.49
N LEU A 120 -28.56 13.88 -36.82
CA LEU A 120 -28.23 14.79 -37.92
C LEU A 120 -28.68 14.23 -39.28
N VAL A 121 -28.40 12.95 -39.57
CA VAL A 121 -28.80 12.30 -40.82
C VAL A 121 -30.33 12.21 -40.93
N LEU A 122 -31.00 11.78 -39.87
CA LEU A 122 -32.47 11.67 -39.83
C LEU A 122 -33.16 13.03 -39.96
N SER A 123 -32.55 14.11 -39.45
CA SER A 123 -33.00 15.49 -39.67
C SER A 123 -33.11 15.85 -41.14
N VAL A 124 -32.13 15.41 -41.94
CA VAL A 124 -32.05 15.73 -43.37
C VAL A 124 -33.04 14.88 -44.17
N LEU A 125 -33.25 13.62 -43.79
CA LEU A 125 -34.19 12.72 -44.47
C LEU A 125 -35.66 12.91 -44.08
N GLY A 126 -35.97 13.65 -43.00
CA GLY A 126 -37.34 14.04 -42.65
C GLY A 126 -38.26 12.88 -42.18
N HIS A 127 -37.68 11.78 -41.67
CA HIS A 127 -38.44 10.60 -41.26
C HIS A 127 -39.08 10.75 -39.87
N GLN A 128 -40.41 10.90 -39.79
CA GLN A 128 -41.12 11.22 -38.55
C GLN A 128 -41.00 10.14 -37.45
N HIS A 129 -41.06 8.84 -37.79
CA HIS A 129 -40.94 7.76 -36.79
C HIS A 129 -39.54 7.68 -36.15
N ALA A 130 -38.50 8.05 -36.90
CA ALA A 130 -37.12 7.99 -36.43
C ALA A 130 -36.81 9.11 -35.41
N ILE A 131 -37.50 10.26 -35.52
CA ILE A 131 -37.39 11.38 -34.57
C ILE A 131 -37.91 10.97 -33.19
N TYR A 132 -39.03 10.22 -33.13
CA TYR A 132 -39.58 9.75 -31.86
C TYR A 132 -38.62 8.81 -31.12
N ILE A 133 -38.00 7.87 -31.85
CA ILE A 133 -36.99 6.94 -31.29
C ILE A 133 -35.77 7.72 -30.76
N PHE A 134 -35.34 8.77 -31.47
CA PHE A 134 -34.23 9.63 -31.06
C PHE A 134 -34.55 10.44 -29.80
N ILE A 135 -35.77 10.96 -29.65
CA ILE A 135 -36.20 11.67 -28.44
C ILE A 135 -36.19 10.71 -27.24
N VAL A 136 -36.78 9.52 -27.37
CA VAL A 136 -36.82 8.52 -26.29
C VAL A 136 -35.41 8.09 -25.87
N SER A 137 -34.50 7.83 -26.83
CA SER A 137 -33.11 7.47 -26.50
C SER A 137 -32.33 8.62 -25.87
N GLY A 138 -32.57 9.87 -26.29
CA GLY A 138 -32.00 11.06 -25.67
C GLY A 138 -32.41 11.23 -24.21
N TRP A 139 -33.70 11.07 -23.90
CA TRP A 139 -34.19 11.12 -22.51
C TRP A 139 -33.63 9.98 -21.64
N LEU A 140 -33.48 8.77 -22.21
CA LEU A 140 -32.84 7.65 -21.52
C LEU A 140 -31.38 7.98 -21.16
N LEU A 141 -30.63 8.58 -22.08
CA LEU A 141 -29.26 9.01 -21.82
C LEU A 141 -29.17 10.08 -20.73
N VAL A 142 -30.08 11.06 -20.76
CA VAL A 142 -30.16 12.07 -19.69
C VAL A 142 -30.36 11.39 -18.34
N ALA A 143 -31.30 10.44 -18.24
CA ALA A 143 -31.52 9.69 -17.01
C ALA A 143 -30.25 8.95 -16.54
N ILE A 144 -29.53 8.29 -17.45
CA ILE A 144 -28.25 7.61 -17.13
C ILE A 144 -27.20 8.62 -16.63
N THR A 145 -27.07 9.78 -17.27
CA THR A 145 -26.09 10.81 -16.85
C THR A 145 -26.40 11.39 -15.48
N PHE A 146 -27.68 11.52 -15.11
CA PHE A 146 -28.08 11.91 -13.75
C PHE A 146 -27.73 10.87 -12.70
N VAL A 147 -27.95 9.58 -13.00
CA VAL A 147 -27.55 8.48 -12.10
C VAL A 147 -26.03 8.49 -11.89
N LEU A 148 -25.25 8.64 -12.97
CA LEU A 148 -23.79 8.74 -12.89
C LEU A 148 -23.34 9.94 -12.07
N CYS A 149 -23.95 11.11 -12.27
CA CYS A 149 -23.69 12.30 -11.46
C CYS A 149 -23.94 12.03 -9.96
N GLY A 150 -25.05 11.38 -9.61
CA GLY A 150 -25.32 10.97 -8.24
C GLY A 150 -24.24 10.04 -7.65
N VAL A 151 -23.76 9.08 -8.44
CA VAL A 151 -22.68 8.17 -8.02
C VAL A 151 -21.37 8.93 -7.76
N PHE A 152 -20.98 9.86 -8.64
CA PHE A 152 -19.75 10.64 -8.44
C PHE A 152 -19.84 11.63 -7.27
N VAL A 153 -21.01 12.23 -7.03
CA VAL A 153 -21.26 13.03 -5.82
C VAL A 153 -21.10 12.18 -4.55
N VAL A 154 -21.60 10.95 -4.54
CA VAL A 154 -21.38 10.03 -3.40
C VAL A 154 -19.89 9.74 -3.22
N PHE A 155 -19.14 9.49 -4.29
CA PHE A 155 -17.68 9.28 -4.19
C PHE A 155 -16.94 10.53 -3.71
N ASN A 156 -17.35 11.71 -4.16
CA ASN A 156 -16.73 12.97 -3.75
C ASN A 156 -16.88 13.18 -2.23
N ASN A 157 -18.08 12.93 -1.69
CA ASN A 157 -18.30 12.98 -0.24
C ASN A 157 -17.54 11.87 0.49
N MET A 158 -17.61 10.61 0.01
CA MET A 158 -16.92 9.49 0.65
C MET A 158 -15.40 9.70 0.72
N ILE A 159 -14.78 10.16 -0.37
CA ILE A 159 -13.34 10.44 -0.43
C ILE A 159 -13.01 11.66 0.43
N GLY A 160 -13.81 12.73 0.36
CA GLY A 160 -13.66 13.90 1.22
C GLY A 160 -13.68 13.53 2.71
N ASP A 161 -14.71 12.81 3.15
CA ASP A 161 -14.88 12.35 4.54
C ASP A 161 -13.73 11.45 4.97
N THR A 162 -13.28 10.53 4.10
CA THR A 162 -12.14 9.67 4.37
C THR A 162 -10.84 10.46 4.53
N CYS A 163 -10.62 11.46 3.66
CA CYS A 163 -9.44 12.31 3.70
C CYS A 163 -9.41 13.19 4.95
N VAL A 164 -10.55 13.79 5.33
CA VAL A 164 -10.68 14.56 6.58
C VAL A 164 -10.44 13.65 7.79
N ALA A 165 -11.05 12.46 7.81
CA ALA A 165 -10.84 11.50 8.90
C ALA A 165 -9.36 11.08 9.04
N MET A 166 -8.67 10.85 7.91
CA MET A 166 -7.23 10.56 7.92
C MET A 166 -6.40 11.75 8.41
N GLU A 167 -6.78 12.99 8.05
CA GLU A 167 -6.09 14.20 8.49
C GLU A 167 -6.28 14.46 9.99
N GLU A 168 -7.50 14.31 10.50
CA GLU A 168 -7.80 14.39 11.93
C GLU A 168 -7.05 13.33 12.73
N TRP A 169 -6.96 12.11 12.19
CA TRP A 169 -6.19 11.03 12.81
C TRP A 169 -4.69 11.34 12.84
N VAL A 170 -4.12 11.91 11.77
CA VAL A 170 -2.72 12.35 11.74
C VAL A 170 -2.45 13.43 12.79
N ALA A 171 -3.41 14.32 13.03
CA ALA A 171 -3.29 15.36 14.05
C ALA A 171 -3.39 14.79 15.48
N ASN A 172 -4.22 13.75 15.69
CA ASN A 172 -4.49 13.19 17.01
C ASN A 172 -4.56 11.63 17.00
N PRO A 173 -3.44 10.92 16.74
CA PRO A 173 -3.46 9.46 16.54
C PRO A 173 -3.83 8.67 17.80
N HIS A 174 -3.70 9.29 18.98
CA HIS A 174 -4.06 8.70 20.27
C HIS A 174 -5.49 9.04 20.75
N SER A 175 -6.25 9.80 19.96
CA SER A 175 -7.65 10.10 20.28
C SER A 175 -8.56 8.94 19.86
N GLU A 176 -9.64 8.71 20.62
CA GLU A 176 -10.62 7.68 20.27
C GLU A 176 -11.33 8.06 18.96
N SER A 177 -11.17 7.21 17.96
CA SER A 177 -11.76 7.33 16.63
C SER A 177 -12.05 5.94 16.07
N ALA A 178 -12.95 5.85 15.08
CA ALA A 178 -13.19 4.57 14.38
C ALA A 178 -11.92 4.00 13.74
N LEU A 179 -10.91 4.84 13.48
CA LEU A 179 -9.64 4.46 12.88
C LEU A 179 -8.61 4.00 13.94
N SER A 180 -8.68 4.51 15.17
CA SER A 180 -7.85 4.04 16.30
C SER A 180 -8.24 2.65 16.78
N ASP A 181 -9.51 2.26 16.63
CA ASP A 181 -9.97 0.90 16.98
C ASP A 181 -9.40 -0.18 16.03
N ILE A 182 -8.93 0.23 14.86
CA ILE A 182 -8.46 -0.65 13.79
C ILE A 182 -6.92 -0.65 13.71
N LEU A 183 -6.25 0.44 14.07
CA LEU A 183 -4.81 0.62 13.88
C LEU A 183 -4.06 0.52 15.21
N PRO A 184 -3.12 -0.44 15.38
CA PRO A 184 -2.39 -0.60 16.62
C PRO A 184 -1.52 0.64 16.88
N CYS A 185 -1.79 1.30 17.99
CA CYS A 185 -1.20 2.59 18.31
C CYS A 185 -0.82 2.64 19.78
N VAL A 186 0.48 2.56 20.05
CA VAL A 186 1.07 2.58 21.40
C VAL A 186 1.79 3.91 21.60
N ASP A 187 1.83 4.38 22.84
CA ASP A 187 2.46 5.65 23.16
C ASP A 187 3.98 5.59 23.04
N GLN A 188 4.58 6.74 22.68
CA GLN A 188 6.03 6.88 22.49
C GLN A 188 6.84 6.43 23.72
N ARG A 189 6.31 6.61 24.94
CA ARG A 189 7.04 6.25 26.16
C ARG A 189 7.15 4.73 26.28
N THR A 190 6.05 4.02 26.06
CA THR A 190 6.03 2.55 26.02
C THR A 190 6.94 2.03 24.91
N THR A 191 6.89 2.62 23.71
CA THR A 191 7.78 2.27 22.59
C THR A 191 9.26 2.48 22.94
N ASN A 192 9.62 3.64 23.49
CA ASN A 192 10.99 3.93 23.91
C ASN A 192 11.47 2.98 25.02
N GLN A 193 10.59 2.59 25.93
CA GLN A 193 10.91 1.61 26.97
C GLN A 193 11.15 0.23 26.36
N THR A 194 10.38 -0.18 25.35
CA THR A 194 10.58 -1.43 24.62
C THR A 194 11.90 -1.41 23.84
N LEU A 195 12.23 -0.30 23.17
CA LEU A 195 13.52 -0.13 22.48
C LEU A 195 14.70 -0.16 23.47
N TYR A 196 14.56 0.49 24.62
CA TYR A 196 15.57 0.46 25.67
C TYR A 196 15.83 -0.97 26.15
N LYS A 197 14.77 -1.74 26.40
CA LYS A 197 14.87 -3.15 26.79
C LYS A 197 15.49 -4.01 25.68
N SER A 198 15.15 -3.79 24.42
CA SER A 198 15.74 -4.58 23.33
C SER A 198 17.25 -4.33 23.19
N LYS A 199 17.70 -3.09 23.36
CA LYS A 199 19.14 -2.76 23.38
C LYS A 199 19.88 -3.44 24.52
N LEU A 200 19.28 -3.52 25.71
CA LEU A 200 19.84 -4.27 26.84
C LEU A 200 20.01 -5.75 26.50
N VAL A 201 18.96 -6.39 25.98
CA VAL A 201 18.99 -7.82 25.60
C VAL A 201 20.10 -8.09 24.59
N VAL A 202 20.30 -7.22 23.60
CA VAL A 202 21.40 -7.35 22.64
C VAL A 202 22.76 -7.30 23.34
N ASN A 203 22.99 -6.35 24.25
CA ASN A 203 24.24 -6.29 25.01
C ASN A 203 24.43 -7.52 25.93
N ASP A 204 23.36 -8.05 26.51
CA ASP A 204 23.41 -9.28 27.33
C ASP A 204 23.80 -10.50 26.49
N ILE A 205 23.26 -10.63 25.26
CA ILE A 205 23.68 -11.67 24.30
C ILE A 205 25.17 -11.54 23.99
N VAL A 206 25.65 -10.32 23.70
CA VAL A 206 27.08 -10.07 23.46
C VAL A 206 27.94 -10.44 24.67
N SER A 207 27.46 -10.15 25.89
CA SER A 207 28.14 -10.52 27.12
C SER A 207 28.28 -12.04 27.27
N VAL A 208 27.22 -12.81 26.99
CA VAL A 208 27.26 -14.28 27.01
C VAL A 208 28.28 -14.83 26.01
N VAL A 209 28.27 -14.31 24.78
CA VAL A 209 29.22 -14.72 23.74
C VAL A 209 30.66 -14.40 24.15
N ASN A 210 30.92 -13.19 24.65
CA ASN A 210 32.25 -12.78 25.07
C ASN A 210 32.74 -13.55 26.30
N GLN A 211 31.85 -13.85 27.24
CA GLN A 211 32.16 -14.71 28.38
C GLN A 211 32.62 -16.08 27.89
N TYR A 212 31.96 -16.66 26.88
CA TYR A 212 32.41 -17.91 26.28
C TYR A 212 33.79 -17.80 25.64
N ILE A 213 34.00 -16.75 24.83
CA ILE A 213 35.26 -16.51 24.11
C ILE A 213 36.43 -16.40 25.10
N TYR A 214 36.29 -15.59 26.16
CA TYR A 214 37.37 -15.38 27.13
C TYR A 214 37.57 -16.57 28.08
N THR A 215 36.50 -17.24 28.51
CA THR A 215 36.57 -18.28 29.55
C THR A 215 36.92 -19.66 28.98
N TYR A 216 36.49 -19.95 27.75
CA TYR A 216 36.65 -21.27 27.14
C TYR A 216 37.54 -21.23 25.90
N ALA A 217 37.18 -20.44 24.87
CA ALA A 217 37.87 -20.49 23.59
C ALA A 217 39.33 -20.00 23.68
N ASN A 218 39.55 -18.83 24.28
CA ASN A 218 40.85 -18.17 24.39
C ASN A 218 41.68 -18.61 25.59
N THR A 219 41.43 -19.81 26.13
CA THR A 219 42.20 -20.37 27.23
C THR A 219 43.05 -21.57 26.79
N TYR A 220 43.91 -22.04 27.68
CA TYR A 220 44.73 -23.24 27.50
C TYR A 220 44.46 -24.21 28.66
N PRO A 221 43.29 -24.86 28.67
CA PRO A 221 42.90 -25.67 29.81
C PRO A 221 43.74 -26.95 29.91
N PRO A 222 43.98 -27.48 31.11
CA PRO A 222 44.61 -28.78 31.28
C PRO A 222 43.74 -29.91 30.70
N LYS A 223 44.38 -30.98 30.21
CA LYS A 223 43.70 -32.11 29.55
C LYS A 223 42.64 -32.83 30.39
N ASN A 224 42.66 -32.68 31.70
CA ASN A 224 41.73 -33.32 32.63
C ASN A 224 40.45 -32.49 32.89
N THR A 225 40.30 -31.33 32.26
CA THR A 225 39.12 -30.48 32.40
C THR A 225 38.03 -30.87 31.40
N SER A 226 36.77 -30.67 31.78
CA SER A 226 35.60 -31.05 30.97
C SER A 226 35.45 -30.26 29.67
N TYR A 227 36.07 -29.08 29.56
CA TYR A 227 36.00 -28.19 28.40
C TYR A 227 37.30 -28.17 27.59
N TYR A 228 38.22 -29.11 27.84
CA TYR A 228 39.41 -29.28 27.01
C TYR A 228 39.06 -29.95 25.68
N TYR A 229 39.47 -29.33 24.57
CA TYR A 229 39.34 -29.91 23.23
C TYR A 229 40.52 -29.55 22.31
N ASN A 230 41.69 -29.26 22.89
CA ASN A 230 42.92 -28.90 22.16
C ASN A 230 42.87 -27.50 21.49
N GLN A 231 42.50 -26.48 22.27
CA GLN A 231 42.43 -25.05 21.89
C GLN A 231 43.83 -24.46 21.57
N SER A 232 44.31 -24.68 20.35
CA SER A 232 45.70 -24.43 19.95
C SER A 232 45.88 -23.31 18.90
N GLY A 233 44.79 -22.71 18.40
CA GLY A 233 44.82 -21.63 17.40
C GLY A 233 45.17 -20.23 17.97
N PRO A 234 45.26 -19.19 17.12
CA PRO A 234 45.38 -17.80 17.59
C PRO A 234 44.13 -17.39 18.39
N PRO A 235 44.23 -16.44 19.35
CA PRO A 235 43.07 -15.97 20.09
C PRO A 235 42.00 -15.39 19.17
N MET A 236 40.77 -15.77 19.41
CA MET A 236 39.58 -15.34 18.69
C MET A 236 39.17 -13.94 19.14
N PRO A 237 38.81 -13.03 18.21
CA PRO A 237 38.34 -11.69 18.56
C PRO A 237 36.98 -11.76 19.25
N ALA A 238 36.79 -10.92 20.27
CA ALA A 238 35.53 -10.77 20.96
C ALA A 238 34.45 -10.15 20.06
N LEU A 239 33.19 -10.45 20.35
CA LEU A 239 32.06 -9.77 19.73
C LEU A 239 31.98 -8.34 20.27
N CYS A 240 31.89 -7.38 19.36
CA CYS A 240 31.72 -5.98 19.69
C CYS A 240 30.37 -5.75 20.37
N TYR A 241 30.38 -4.98 21.46
CA TYR A 241 29.13 -4.45 22.01
C TYR A 241 28.60 -3.35 21.10
N PRO A 242 27.40 -3.50 20.53
CA PRO A 242 26.82 -2.49 19.66
C PRO A 242 26.41 -1.23 20.43
N TYR A 243 26.18 -1.34 21.74
CA TYR A 243 25.77 -0.21 22.57
C TYR A 243 26.70 0.00 23.77
N ASP A 244 26.94 1.26 24.13
CA ASP A 244 27.73 1.65 25.31
C ASP A 244 26.94 1.53 26.63
N GLY A 245 27.55 1.94 27.75
CA GLY A 245 26.91 1.90 29.08
C GLY A 245 25.68 2.79 29.24
N ASN A 246 25.48 3.74 28.31
CA ASN A 246 24.29 4.59 28.21
C ASN A 246 23.34 4.12 27.08
N LEU A 247 23.60 2.94 26.51
CA LEU A 247 22.89 2.33 25.39
C LEU A 247 22.87 3.16 24.09
N GLN A 248 23.90 3.98 23.91
CA GLN A 248 24.17 4.69 22.66
C GLN A 248 24.99 3.83 21.72
N ASP A 249 24.84 4.05 20.41
CA ASP A 249 25.53 3.26 19.39
C ASP A 249 27.04 3.43 19.52
N ARG A 250 27.75 2.30 19.62
CA ARG A 250 29.19 2.23 19.79
C ARG A 250 29.83 1.74 18.51
N GLN A 251 30.91 2.41 18.09
CA GLN A 251 31.75 1.93 17.00
C GLN A 251 32.70 0.83 17.48
N CYS A 252 32.74 -0.26 16.72
CA CYS A 252 33.61 -1.40 17.00
C CYS A 252 35.07 -1.10 16.63
N THR A 253 36.00 -1.58 17.45
CA THR A 253 37.43 -1.45 17.16
C THR A 253 37.87 -2.53 16.17
N SER A 254 39.03 -2.35 15.52
CA SER A 254 39.58 -3.34 14.58
C SER A 254 39.97 -4.68 15.23
N GLN A 255 39.96 -4.77 16.56
CA GLN A 255 40.27 -5.97 17.33
C GLN A 255 39.02 -6.76 17.73
N GLU A 256 37.83 -6.21 17.47
CA GLU A 256 36.54 -6.82 17.78
C GLU A 256 35.85 -7.24 16.48
N ALA A 257 35.08 -8.32 16.53
CA ALA A 257 34.20 -8.71 15.46
C ALA A 257 32.88 -7.95 15.60
N SER A 258 32.43 -7.26 14.54
CA SER A 258 31.08 -6.69 14.53
C SER A 258 30.04 -7.80 14.38
N ILE A 259 28.81 -7.56 14.84
CA ILE A 259 27.69 -8.50 14.69
C ILE A 259 27.50 -8.91 13.22
N ALA A 260 27.62 -7.96 12.28
CA ALA A 260 27.45 -8.24 10.85
C ALA A 260 28.52 -9.18 10.26
N ASN A 261 29.77 -9.14 10.77
CA ASN A 261 30.90 -9.84 10.17
C ASN A 261 31.41 -11.00 11.03
N ALA A 262 30.87 -11.20 12.24
CA ALA A 262 31.37 -12.19 13.18
C ALA A 262 31.35 -13.62 12.63
N SER A 263 30.36 -13.96 11.79
CA SER A 263 30.30 -15.27 11.12
C SER A 263 31.52 -15.57 10.26
N GLU A 264 31.88 -14.64 9.37
CA GLU A 264 33.04 -14.79 8.49
C GLU A 264 34.35 -14.76 9.27
N VAL A 265 34.46 -13.87 10.26
CA VAL A 265 35.68 -13.73 11.07
C VAL A 265 35.93 -14.99 11.88
N TRP A 266 34.93 -15.50 12.58
CA TRP A 266 35.07 -16.63 13.50
C TRP A 266 35.23 -17.97 12.80
N LYS A 267 34.77 -18.10 11.56
CA LYS A 267 34.97 -19.30 10.75
C LYS A 267 36.45 -19.66 10.58
N ASN A 268 37.33 -18.67 10.55
CA ASN A 268 38.79 -18.85 10.46
C ASN A 268 39.41 -19.40 11.75
N TYR A 269 38.67 -19.45 12.85
CA TYR A 269 39.12 -19.95 14.15
C TYR A 269 38.54 -21.35 14.45
N THR A 270 37.73 -21.90 13.56
CA THR A 270 37.12 -23.22 13.70
C THR A 270 38.11 -24.33 13.36
N CYS A 271 38.28 -25.29 14.26
CA CYS A 271 39.13 -26.45 14.04
C CYS A 271 38.37 -27.61 13.36
N GLN A 272 39.11 -28.53 12.72
CA GLN A 272 38.58 -29.84 12.37
C GLN A 272 38.65 -30.76 13.59
N VAL A 273 37.56 -31.49 13.87
CA VAL A 273 37.45 -32.35 15.06
C VAL A 273 37.59 -33.83 14.72
N SER A 274 38.13 -34.60 15.66
CA SER A 274 38.13 -36.07 15.63
C SER A 274 36.74 -36.64 15.90
N SER A 275 36.58 -37.96 15.77
CA SER A 275 35.36 -38.67 16.19
C SER A 275 35.02 -38.51 17.68
N THR A 276 35.99 -38.11 18.50
CA THR A 276 35.83 -37.84 19.93
C THR A 276 35.61 -36.36 20.26
N GLY A 277 35.47 -35.49 19.24
CA GLY A 277 35.17 -34.07 19.42
C GLY A 277 36.38 -33.18 19.77
N VAL A 278 37.61 -33.70 19.64
CA VAL A 278 38.85 -32.97 19.94
C VAL A 278 39.40 -32.33 18.67
N CYS A 279 39.87 -31.09 18.73
CA CYS A 279 40.52 -30.43 17.61
C CYS A 279 41.78 -31.17 17.14
N MET A 280 41.81 -31.53 15.86
CA MET A 280 42.96 -32.12 15.15
C MET A 280 43.85 -31.05 14.50
N THR A 281 43.24 -29.94 14.06
CA THR A 281 43.95 -28.78 13.49
C THR A 281 44.00 -27.64 14.51
N PRO A 282 44.97 -26.70 14.38
CA PRO A 282 44.96 -25.48 15.17
C PRO A 282 43.63 -24.74 15.02
N GLY A 283 43.01 -24.38 16.14
CA GLY A 283 41.77 -23.61 16.20
C GLY A 283 41.35 -23.35 17.64
N ARG A 284 40.32 -22.50 17.80
CA ARG A 284 39.80 -22.06 19.10
C ARG A 284 38.40 -22.57 19.39
N VAL A 285 37.65 -22.94 18.36
CA VAL A 285 36.25 -23.33 18.48
C VAL A 285 36.00 -24.59 17.66
N THR A 286 35.19 -25.51 18.19
CA THR A 286 34.73 -26.69 17.42
C THR A 286 33.59 -26.29 16.49
N PRO A 287 33.30 -27.06 15.43
CA PRO A 287 32.19 -26.76 14.53
C PRO A 287 30.84 -26.61 15.25
N ILE A 288 30.58 -27.45 16.27
CA ILE A 288 29.36 -27.36 17.08
C ILE A 288 29.31 -26.02 17.80
N MET A 289 30.35 -25.64 18.54
CA MET A 289 30.37 -24.38 19.29
C MET A 289 30.33 -23.16 18.37
N TYR A 290 30.91 -23.25 17.17
CA TYR A 290 30.83 -22.19 16.16
C TYR A 290 29.38 -21.92 15.76
N GLU A 291 28.60 -22.95 15.44
CA GLU A 291 27.18 -22.80 15.09
C GLU A 291 26.39 -22.12 16.22
N GLN A 292 26.66 -22.48 17.47
CA GLN A 292 26.00 -21.87 18.64
C GLN A 292 26.31 -20.37 18.77
N LEU A 293 27.57 -19.98 18.53
CA LEU A 293 27.99 -18.59 18.56
C LEU A 293 27.38 -17.77 17.40
N ILE A 294 27.31 -18.35 16.20
CA ILE A 294 26.70 -17.66 15.05
C ILE A 294 25.21 -17.46 15.25
N ALA A 295 24.54 -18.41 15.88
CA ALA A 295 23.13 -18.28 16.13
C ALA A 295 22.83 -17.12 17.11
N ALA A 296 23.60 -17.00 18.20
CA ALA A 296 23.50 -15.85 19.12
C ALA A 296 23.79 -14.50 18.40
N VAL A 297 24.77 -14.48 17.50
CA VAL A 297 25.05 -13.31 16.66
C VAL A 297 23.85 -12.97 15.75
N ASN A 298 23.25 -13.95 15.11
CA ASN A 298 22.10 -13.73 14.23
C ASN A 298 20.88 -13.17 14.98
N GLU A 299 20.60 -13.64 16.20
CA GLU A 299 19.57 -13.06 17.06
C GLU A 299 19.87 -11.60 17.42
N SER A 300 21.12 -11.32 17.82
CA SER A 300 21.54 -9.95 18.17
C SER A 300 21.42 -9.01 16.96
N TYR A 301 21.72 -9.50 15.75
CA TYR A 301 21.52 -8.78 14.50
C TYR A 301 20.03 -8.51 14.23
N ALA A 302 19.19 -9.53 14.39
CA ALA A 302 17.76 -9.43 14.16
C ALA A 302 17.12 -8.38 15.09
N LEU A 303 17.42 -8.46 16.39
CA LEU A 303 16.95 -7.49 17.38
C LEU A 303 17.46 -6.08 17.07
N GLN A 304 18.71 -5.92 16.63
CA GLN A 304 19.23 -4.61 16.27
C GLN A 304 18.57 -4.03 15.01
N HIS A 305 18.33 -4.86 14.00
CA HIS A 305 17.87 -4.40 12.68
C HIS A 305 16.35 -4.25 12.58
N TYR A 306 15.59 -5.18 13.15
CA TYR A 306 14.13 -5.24 12.97
C TYR A 306 13.34 -4.65 14.14
N THR A 307 13.94 -4.49 15.33
CA THR A 307 13.22 -3.83 16.44
C THR A 307 12.80 -2.40 16.09
N PRO A 308 13.66 -1.52 15.52
CA PRO A 308 13.24 -0.15 15.24
C PRO A 308 12.07 -0.06 14.23
N PRO A 309 12.08 -0.78 13.09
CA PRO A 309 10.94 -0.84 12.19
C PRO A 309 9.67 -1.45 12.80
N LEU A 310 9.77 -2.49 13.63
CA LEU A 310 8.61 -3.06 14.32
C LEU A 310 7.98 -2.06 15.30
N LEU A 311 8.82 -1.31 16.00
CA LEU A 311 8.36 -0.28 16.93
C LEU A 311 7.72 0.91 16.21
N SER A 312 8.16 1.24 15.00
CA SER A 312 7.53 2.29 14.19
C SER A 312 6.16 1.89 13.62
N LEU A 313 5.92 0.57 13.45
CA LEU A 313 4.58 0.04 13.16
C LEU A 313 3.65 0.16 14.38
N GLN A 314 4.20 0.15 15.59
CA GLN A 314 3.46 0.16 16.85
C GLN A 314 3.16 1.57 17.37
N ASP A 315 4.08 2.52 17.18
CA ASP A 315 4.01 3.88 17.74
C ASP A 315 3.23 4.89 16.89
N CYS A 316 2.38 4.39 15.98
CA CYS A 316 1.61 5.15 15.01
C CYS A 316 2.43 5.91 13.96
N ASN A 317 3.76 6.04 14.06
CA ASN A 317 4.51 6.91 13.15
C ASN A 317 4.40 6.43 11.70
N PHE A 318 4.49 5.11 11.48
CA PHE A 318 4.34 4.53 10.16
C PHE A 318 2.98 4.86 9.51
N VAL A 319 1.91 4.70 10.28
CA VAL A 319 0.54 4.98 9.82
C VAL A 319 0.35 6.48 9.62
N THR A 320 0.86 7.30 10.55
CA THR A 320 0.80 8.77 10.50
C THR A 320 1.50 9.30 9.27
N ASP A 321 2.70 8.82 8.97
CA ASP A 321 3.45 9.21 7.78
C ASP A 321 2.75 8.75 6.51
N THR A 322 2.15 7.55 6.53
CA THR A 322 1.38 7.04 5.39
C THR A 322 0.15 7.91 5.12
N PHE A 323 -0.65 8.21 6.14
CA PHE A 323 -1.83 9.06 6.02
C PHE A 323 -1.46 10.49 5.68
N ARG A 324 -0.41 11.06 6.26
CA ARG A 324 0.07 12.40 5.92
C ARG A 324 0.43 12.49 4.43
N VAL A 325 1.04 11.47 3.85
CA VAL A 325 1.30 11.42 2.41
C VAL A 325 -0.01 11.30 1.62
N ILE A 326 -0.95 10.46 2.04
CA ILE A 326 -2.26 10.31 1.38
C ILE A 326 -3.03 11.65 1.39
N THR A 327 -3.16 12.29 2.55
CA THR A 327 -3.92 13.52 2.72
C THR A 327 -3.28 14.72 2.04
N SER A 328 -1.95 14.81 2.02
CA SER A 328 -1.26 15.94 1.38
C SER A 328 -1.06 15.78 -0.13
N GLN A 329 -0.79 14.56 -0.62
CA GLN A 329 -0.40 14.35 -2.02
C GLN A 329 -1.52 13.77 -2.88
N TYR A 330 -2.39 12.92 -2.32
CA TYR A 330 -3.38 12.16 -3.09
C TYR A 330 -4.81 12.71 -2.94
N CYS A 331 -5.21 13.12 -1.74
CA CYS A 331 -6.56 13.65 -1.50
C CYS A 331 -6.91 14.90 -2.33
N PRO A 332 -6.06 15.96 -2.40
CA PRO A 332 -6.39 17.16 -3.17
C PRO A 332 -6.60 16.93 -4.67
N PRO A 333 -5.75 16.16 -5.39
CA PRO A 333 -6.01 15.87 -6.79
C PRO A 333 -7.21 14.93 -6.98
N LEU A 334 -7.46 13.96 -6.08
CA LEU A 334 -8.67 13.13 -6.16
C LEU A 334 -9.94 13.99 -6.10
N GLU A 335 -10.06 14.86 -5.09
CA GLU A 335 -11.23 15.72 -4.89
C GLU A 335 -11.41 16.70 -6.07
N ARG A 336 -10.32 17.30 -6.54
CA ARG A 336 -10.35 18.22 -7.69
C ARG A 336 -10.84 17.52 -8.97
N ASN A 337 -10.35 16.31 -9.23
CA ASN A 337 -10.71 15.57 -10.44
C ASN A 337 -12.16 15.06 -10.36
N LEU A 338 -12.63 14.64 -9.18
CA LEU A 338 -14.04 14.31 -8.95
C LEU A 338 -14.96 15.51 -9.23
N LYS A 339 -14.65 16.69 -8.67
CA LYS A 339 -15.41 17.92 -8.96
C LYS A 339 -15.41 18.27 -10.45
N THR A 340 -14.31 17.99 -11.15
CA THR A 340 -14.21 18.22 -12.60
C THR A 340 -15.12 17.26 -13.38
N VAL A 341 -15.18 15.99 -12.97
CA VAL A 341 -16.10 14.99 -13.54
C VAL A 341 -17.56 15.36 -13.27
N ASP A 342 -17.90 15.76 -12.04
CA ASP A 342 -19.24 16.21 -11.67
C ASP A 342 -19.69 17.42 -12.49
N ALA A 343 -18.81 18.42 -12.63
CA ALA A 343 -19.08 19.59 -13.47
C ALA A 343 -19.28 19.21 -14.94
N GLY A 344 -18.46 18.29 -15.47
CA GLY A 344 -18.59 17.77 -16.83
C GLY A 344 -19.92 17.06 -17.06
N LEU A 345 -20.30 16.14 -16.16
CA LEU A 345 -21.58 15.42 -16.21
C LEU A 345 -22.78 16.38 -16.10
N GLY A 346 -22.71 17.37 -15.21
CA GLY A 346 -23.74 18.39 -15.06
C GLY A 346 -23.95 19.20 -16.34
N LEU A 347 -22.86 19.68 -16.96
CA LEU A 347 -22.92 20.45 -18.21
C LEU A 347 -23.46 19.62 -19.38
N ILE A 348 -23.06 18.35 -19.49
CA ILE A 348 -23.58 17.43 -20.51
C ILE A 348 -25.08 17.24 -20.35
N SER A 349 -25.55 17.00 -19.11
CA SER A 349 -26.97 16.79 -18.82
C SER A 349 -27.82 18.02 -19.17
N VAL A 350 -27.40 19.22 -18.74
CA VAL A 350 -28.09 20.48 -19.06
C VAL A 350 -28.10 20.74 -20.56
N GLY A 351 -26.95 20.56 -21.24
CA GLY A 351 -26.85 20.75 -22.68
C GLY A 351 -27.71 19.76 -23.48
N ALA A 352 -27.76 18.49 -23.07
CA ALA A 352 -28.59 17.47 -23.69
C ALA A 352 -30.09 17.76 -23.51
N MET A 353 -30.50 18.15 -22.30
CA MET A 353 -31.88 18.57 -21.99
C MET A 353 -32.32 19.75 -22.87
N LEU A 354 -31.51 20.81 -22.95
CA LEU A 354 -31.80 21.98 -23.78
C LEU A 354 -31.88 21.60 -25.26
N CYS A 355 -30.96 20.74 -25.74
CA CYS A 355 -31.00 20.26 -27.12
C CYS A 355 -32.30 19.50 -27.40
N LEU A 356 -32.72 18.57 -26.54
CA LEU A 356 -33.96 17.81 -26.72
C LEU A 356 -35.20 18.70 -26.73
N VAL A 357 -35.28 19.68 -25.82
CA VAL A 357 -36.41 20.63 -25.76
C VAL A 357 -36.48 21.49 -27.02
N LEU A 358 -35.35 22.06 -27.46
CA LEU A 358 -35.29 22.85 -28.70
C LEU A 358 -35.66 22.02 -29.93
N TRP A 359 -35.27 20.76 -29.96
CA TRP A 359 -35.63 19.81 -31.01
C TRP A 359 -37.13 19.52 -31.04
N ILE A 360 -37.75 19.29 -29.87
CA ILE A 360 -39.21 19.11 -29.77
C ILE A 360 -39.94 20.37 -30.28
N LEU A 361 -39.53 21.55 -29.86
CA LEU A 361 -40.13 22.81 -30.31
C LEU A 361 -39.98 23.04 -31.82
N SER A 362 -38.82 22.69 -32.38
CA SER A 362 -38.54 22.85 -33.81
C SER A 362 -39.30 21.84 -34.66
N ALA A 363 -39.42 20.58 -34.21
CA ALA A 363 -40.17 19.53 -34.90
C ALA A 363 -41.69 19.78 -34.84
N ASN A 364 -42.19 20.44 -33.79
CA ASN A 364 -43.61 20.72 -33.60
C ASN A 364 -44.03 22.09 -34.18
N ARG A 365 -43.10 22.88 -34.75
CA ARG A 365 -43.41 24.13 -35.44
C ARG A 365 -44.06 23.75 -36.79
N PRO A 366 -45.36 24.06 -37.03
CA PRO A 366 -46.02 23.68 -38.26
C PRO A 366 -45.30 24.33 -39.45
N ARG A 367 -45.01 23.51 -40.47
CA ARG A 367 -44.49 23.90 -41.79
C ARG A 367 -45.55 24.75 -42.50
N ARG A 368 -45.76 26.00 -42.05
CA ARG A 368 -46.85 26.89 -42.47
C ARG A 368 -46.37 28.02 -43.38
N GLU A 369 -45.18 27.92 -43.97
CA GLU A 369 -44.61 28.98 -44.82
C GLU A 369 -44.17 28.52 -46.23
N GLU A 370 -44.60 27.34 -46.70
CA GLU A 370 -44.36 26.93 -48.11
C GLU A 370 -45.64 26.89 -48.99
N GLU A 371 -46.82 27.30 -48.48
CA GLU A 371 -48.05 27.36 -49.30
C GLU A 371 -48.49 28.77 -49.71
N PHE A 372 -47.84 29.85 -49.23
CA PHE A 372 -48.31 31.23 -49.47
C PHE A 372 -47.67 31.97 -50.66
N VAL A 373 -46.92 31.30 -51.55
CA VAL A 373 -46.39 31.91 -52.79
C VAL A 373 -46.89 31.23 -54.07
N GLY A 374 -47.57 30.07 -53.98
CA GLY A 374 -48.03 29.32 -55.15
C GLY A 374 -49.44 29.66 -55.67
N SER A 375 -50.27 30.40 -54.93
CA SER A 375 -51.72 30.54 -55.23
C SER A 375 -52.16 31.92 -55.75
N SER A 376 -51.25 32.75 -56.28
CA SER A 376 -51.60 34.08 -56.82
C SER A 376 -51.14 34.35 -58.26
N SER A 377 -50.92 33.31 -59.07
CA SER A 377 -50.54 33.50 -60.49
C SER A 377 -51.17 32.49 -61.46
N ASN A 378 -52.44 32.12 -61.27
CA ASN A 378 -53.19 31.33 -62.26
C ASN A 378 -54.70 31.65 -62.27
N ASN A 379 -55.06 32.95 -62.34
CA ASN A 379 -56.46 33.33 -62.55
C ASN A 379 -56.64 34.67 -63.29
N LYS A 380 -55.85 34.91 -64.35
CA LYS A 380 -56.15 35.92 -65.38
C LYS A 380 -55.56 35.50 -66.73
N LEU A 381 -56.23 34.59 -67.45
CA LEU A 381 -56.26 34.59 -68.92
C LEU A 381 -57.28 33.55 -69.46
N ALA A 382 -58.58 33.82 -69.30
CA ALA A 382 -59.63 33.17 -70.07
C ALA A 382 -60.94 33.99 -70.00
N THR A 383 -61.01 35.06 -70.80
CA THR A 383 -62.25 35.65 -71.37
C THR A 383 -61.88 36.92 -72.14
N GLY A 384 -62.08 36.91 -73.47
CA GLY A 384 -62.25 38.14 -74.25
C GLY A 384 -61.40 38.31 -75.51
N LEU A 385 -61.46 37.37 -76.46
CA LEU A 385 -61.91 37.60 -77.86
C LEU A 385 -61.82 36.30 -78.67
#